data_AF-A0A0N0A1S4-F1
#
_entry.id   AF-A0A0N0A1S4-F1
#
_cell.length_a   1.000
_cell.length_b   1.000
_cell.length_c   1.000
_cell.angle_alpha   90.00
_cell.angle_beta   90.00
_cell.angle_gamma   90.00
#
_symmetry.space_group_name_H-M   'P 1'
#
loop_
_entity.id
_entity.type
_entity.pdbx_description
1 polymer ?
#
loop_
_entity_poly.entity_id
_entity_poly.type
_entity_poly.pdbx_seq_one_letter_code
_entity_poly.pdbx_strand_id
1 'polypeptide(L)' 'MVFLDVIGMKLASAYKKLAVEAAIDSLEMDEFLQGPDRYGRGFVNFWVSDDARKGFVVCKRVTVRRGVGWQDSGVHD' A
#
# COMPACT_ATOMS: atom_id res chain seq x y z
N MET A 1 -3.80 -8.12 -4.79
CA MET A 1 -3.71 -6.63 -4.83
C MET A 1 -2.63 -6.25 -5.81
N VAL A 2 -2.79 -5.15 -6.56
CA VAL A 2 -1.80 -4.65 -7.52
C VAL A 2 -1.63 -3.16 -7.29
N PHE A 3 -0.39 -2.71 -7.11
CA PHE A 3 -0.02 -1.30 -7.03
C PHE A 3 0.53 -0.84 -8.37
N LEU A 4 0.07 0.31 -8.86
CA LEU A 4 0.41 0.87 -10.17
C LEU A 4 1.04 2.25 -9.99
N ASP A 5 1.96 2.60 -10.89
CA ASP A 5 2.77 3.81 -10.80
C ASP A 5 3.49 3.88 -9.45
N VAL A 6 4.29 2.86 -9.12
CA VAL A 6 5.05 2.78 -7.86
C VAL A 6 6.35 3.56 -8.01
N ILE A 7 6.60 4.49 -7.09
CA ILE A 7 7.87 5.25 -7.03
C ILE A 7 8.78 4.76 -5.91
N GLY A 8 8.23 4.03 -4.94
CA GLY A 8 8.95 3.54 -3.79
C GLY A 8 8.24 2.35 -3.17
N MET A 9 8.99 1.30 -2.85
CA MET A 9 8.49 0.24 -2.02
C MET A 9 9.61 -0.39 -1.20
N LYS A 10 9.27 -0.78 0.02
CA LYS A 10 10.10 -1.59 0.91
C LYS A 10 9.22 -2.69 1.44
N LEU A 11 9.39 -3.89 0.90
CA LEU A 11 8.53 -5.04 1.16
C LEU A 11 9.36 -6.24 1.63
N ALA A 12 8.78 -7.05 2.50
CA ALA A 12 9.33 -8.37 2.77
C ALA A 12 9.22 -9.27 1.53
N SER A 13 10.11 -10.26 1.41
CA SER A 13 10.09 -11.24 0.32
C SER A 13 8.78 -12.03 0.26
N ALA A 14 8.08 -12.16 1.39
CA ALA A 14 6.76 -12.75 1.47
C ALA A 14 5.99 -12.18 2.67
N TYR A 15 4.66 -12.13 2.54
CA TYR A 15 3.72 -11.83 3.61
C TYR A 15 2.74 -13.00 3.73
N LYS A 16 2.52 -13.50 4.95
CA LYS A 16 1.55 -14.58 5.19
C LYS A 16 0.12 -14.13 4.92
N LYS A 17 -0.19 -12.89 5.29
CA LYS A 17 -1.46 -12.21 5.04
C LYS A 17 -1.17 -10.73 4.83
N LEU A 18 -1.59 -10.18 3.70
CA LEU A 18 -1.29 -8.79 3.38
C LEU A 18 -2.41 -7.87 3.92
N ALA A 19 -2.11 -7.10 4.96
CA ALA A 19 -2.90 -5.94 5.38
C ALA A 19 -2.32 -4.70 4.72
N VAL A 20 -3.19 -3.83 4.19
CA VAL A 20 -2.78 -2.58 3.54
C VAL A 20 -3.64 -1.44 4.06
N GLU A 21 -3.00 -0.40 4.54
CA GLU A 21 -3.65 0.79 5.12
C GLU A 21 -3.01 2.06 4.55
N ALA A 22 -3.80 3.11 4.39
CA ALA A 22 -3.26 4.41 3.99
C ALA A 22 -2.41 4.96 5.14
N ALA A 23 -1.20 5.41 4.81
CA ALA A 23 -0.28 5.95 5.80
C ALA A 23 -0.66 7.39 6.16
N ILE A 24 -0.90 7.61 7.46
CA ILE A 24 -1.10 8.95 8.02
C ILE A 24 0.26 9.65 8.22
N ASP A 25 1.28 8.88 8.62
CA ASP A 25 2.66 9.32 8.77
C ASP A 25 3.50 8.83 7.59
N SER A 26 4.16 9.75 6.89
CA SER A 26 4.99 9.48 5.70
C SER A 26 6.48 9.62 5.95
N LEU A 27 6.93 9.89 7.20
CA LEU A 27 8.32 10.28 7.46
C LEU A 27 9.31 9.22 6.98
N GLU A 28 9.10 7.94 7.34
CA GLU A 28 9.98 6.84 6.89
C GLU A 28 10.02 6.73 5.35
N MET A 29 8.90 7.00 4.68
CA MET A 29 8.79 6.91 3.23
C MET A 29 9.49 8.08 2.55
N ASP A 30 9.36 9.27 3.11
CA ASP A 30 9.98 10.51 2.63
C ASP A 30 11.50 10.47 2.80
N GLU A 31 11.98 9.95 3.92
CA GLU A 31 13.40 9.69 4.16
C GLU A 31 13.94 8.65 3.18
N PHE A 32 13.21 7.55 2.95
CA PHE A 32 13.60 6.51 2.00
C PHE A 32 13.67 7.04 0.56
N LEU A 33 12.71 7.88 0.16
CA LEU A 33 12.63 8.44 -1.18
C LEU A 33 13.49 9.70 -1.38
N GLN A 34 14.16 10.14 -0.30
CA GLN A 34 15.08 11.27 -0.28
C GLN A 34 14.41 12.58 -0.73
N GLY A 35 13.21 12.85 -0.21
CA GLY A 35 12.60 14.18 -0.23
C GLY A 35 11.16 14.23 -0.79
N PRO A 36 10.30 15.07 -0.19
CA PRO A 36 8.86 15.12 -0.49
C PRO A 36 8.51 15.72 -1.86
N ASP A 37 9.45 16.43 -2.50
CA ASP A 37 9.20 17.17 -3.74
C ASP A 37 9.10 16.26 -4.99
N ARG A 38 9.47 14.98 -4.85
CA ARG A 38 9.40 13.99 -5.95
C ARG A 38 8.03 13.36 -6.13
N TYR A 39 7.13 13.55 -5.17
CA TYR A 39 5.74 13.15 -5.30
C TYR A 39 5.03 14.14 -6.22
N GLY A 40 5.04 13.87 -7.52
CA GLY A 40 4.08 14.54 -8.41
C GLY A 40 2.65 14.42 -7.85
N ARG A 41 1.72 15.29 -8.25
CA ARG A 41 0.35 15.22 -7.73
C ARG A 41 -0.24 13.79 -7.86
N GLY A 42 -0.83 13.29 -6.78
CA GLY A 42 -1.67 12.09 -6.78
C GLY A 42 -0.99 10.78 -6.37
N PHE A 43 0.17 10.78 -5.72
CA PHE A 43 0.70 9.59 -5.04
C PHE A 43 0.07 9.42 -3.66
N VAL A 44 -0.12 8.17 -3.26
CA VAL A 44 -0.65 7.76 -1.96
C VAL A 44 0.36 6.82 -1.30
N ASN A 45 0.59 7.07 -0.01
CA ASN A 45 1.46 6.29 0.85
C ASN A 45 0.64 5.16 1.49
N PHE A 46 1.12 3.92 1.40
CA PHE A 46 0.49 2.75 1.99
C PHE A 46 1.46 2.02 2.92
N TRP A 47 1.00 1.69 4.12
CA TRP A 47 1.64 0.67 4.93
C TRP A 47 1.16 -0.71 4.50
N VAL A 48 2.07 -1.67 4.55
CA VAL A 48 1.85 -3.07 4.19
C VAL A 48 2.38 -3.95 5.32
N SER A 49 1.57 -4.85 5.86
CA SER A 49 1.98 -5.69 7.00
C SER A 49 1.34 -7.09 7.00
N ASP A 50 1.94 -8.04 7.75
CA ASP A 50 1.38 -9.38 8.02
C ASP A 50 1.44 -9.79 9.51
N ASP A 51 1.09 -8.86 10.41
CA ASP A 51 1.21 -8.97 11.87
C ASP A 51 2.66 -9.10 12.40
N ALA A 52 3.58 -9.65 11.60
CA ALA A 52 4.98 -9.88 11.97
C ALA A 52 5.95 -8.97 11.21
N ARG A 53 5.66 -8.64 9.95
CA ARG A 53 6.52 -7.83 9.08
C ARG A 53 5.77 -6.57 8.69
N LYS A 54 6.50 -5.48 8.56
CA LYS A 54 6.00 -4.19 8.08
C LYS A 54 6.83 -3.73 6.89
N GLY A 55 6.17 -3.08 5.96
CA GLY A 55 6.74 -2.48 4.76
C GLY A 55 5.83 -1.38 4.26
N PHE A 56 6.20 -0.73 3.16
CA PHE A 56 5.39 0.33 2.57
C PHE A 56 5.45 0.31 1.05
N VAL A 57 4.45 0.95 0.44
CA VAL A 57 4.37 1.22 -1.00
C VAL A 57 3.87 2.64 -1.19
N VAL A 58 4.55 3.39 -2.06
CA VAL A 58 4.10 4.71 -2.52
C VAL A 58 3.74 4.60 -3.99
N CYS A 59 2.45 4.81 -4.31
CA CYS A 59 1.92 4.59 -5.66
C CYS A 59 0.76 5.53 -5.98
N LYS A 60 0.43 5.75 -7.26
CA LYS A 60 -0.75 6.55 -7.62
C LYS A 60 -2.06 5.79 -7.56
N ARG A 61 -2.02 4.49 -7.82
CA ARG A 61 -3.23 3.68 -8.00
C ARG A 61 -3.06 2.31 -7.37
N VAL A 62 -4.12 1.83 -6.75
CA VAL A 62 -4.20 0.48 -6.21
C VAL A 62 -5.44 -0.22 -6.77
N THR A 63 -5.25 -1.45 -7.23
CA THR A 63 -6.32 -2.32 -7.71
C THR A 63 -6.45 -3.52 -6.80
N VAL A 64 -7.60 -3.63 -6.17
CA VAL A 64 -7.97 -4.78 -5.36
C VAL A 64 -8.53 -5.86 -6.28
N ARG A 65 -7.67 -6.78 -6.72
CA ARG A 65 -8.14 -8.01 -7.38
C ARG A 65 -8.74 -8.90 -6.30
N ARG A 66 -10.07 -9.00 -6.26
CA ARG A 66 -10.76 -9.92 -5.35
C ARG A 66 -10.37 -11.36 -5.71
N GLY A 67 -9.85 -12.10 -4.73
CA GLY A 67 -9.58 -13.53 -4.86
C GLY A 67 -10.85 -14.36 -4.70
N VAL A 68 -10.75 -15.65 -5.02
CA VAL A 68 -11.80 -16.64 -4.76
C VAL A 68 -12.04 -16.71 -3.25
N GLY A 69 -13.28 -16.49 -2.79
CA GLY A 69 -13.66 -16.47 -1.37
C GLY A 69 -13.96 -15.10 -0.76
N TRP A 70 -13.95 -14.02 -1.56
CA TRP A 70 -14.43 -12.72 -1.11
C TRP A 70 -15.96 -12.72 -1.02
N GLN A 71 -16.51 -12.84 0.20
CA GLN A 71 -17.94 -12.65 0.41
C GLN A 71 -18.26 -11.16 0.28
N ASP A 72 -19.09 -10.83 -0.69
CA ASP A 72 -19.71 -9.52 -0.79
C ASP A 72 -20.73 -9.47 0.34
N SER A 73 -20.39 -8.77 1.44
CA SER A 73 -21.41 -8.29 2.35
C SER A 73 -22.19 -7.22 1.59
N GLY A 74 -23.09 -7.67 0.72
CA GLY A 74 -24.05 -6.83 0.04
C GLY A 74 -24.84 -6.10 1.10
N VAL A 75 -24.54 -4.82 1.27
CA VAL A 75 -25.48 -3.90 1.91
C VAL A 75 -26.61 -3.75 0.91
N HIS A 76 -27.70 -4.46 1.18
CA HIS A 76 -28.97 -4.29 0.49
C HIS A 76 -29.76 -3.23 1.26
N ASP A 77 -30.10 -2.16 0.53
CA ASP A 77 -31.01 -1.04 0.80
C ASP A 77 -30.79 -0.19 2.06
#